data_AF-A0A3D1JVV8-F1
#
_entry.id   AF-A0A3D1JVV8-F1
#
_cell.length_a   1.000
_cell.length_b   1.000
_cell.length_c   1.000
_cell.angle_alpha   90.00
_cell.angle_beta   90.00
_cell.angle_gamma   90.00
#
_symmetry.space_group_name_H-M   'P 1'
#
loop_
_entity.id
_entity.type
_entity.pdbx_description
1 polymer ?
#
loop_
_entity_poly.entity_id
_entity_poly.type
_entity_poly.pdbx_seq_one_letter_code
_entity_poly.pdbx_strand_id
1 'polypeptide(L)'
;LPYMPFCYKHPEYWNVMRSEAKRNGNMTDSRKIFDDSEAAHPIREDEFIKVEKIKGKLIMIGAEDDCLWNAARYVKRAAKRLEEKPHV
;
A
#
# COMPACT_ATOMS: atom_id res chain seq x y z
N LEU A 1 -5.06 14.48 5.32
CA LEU A 1 -5.13 13.11 5.88
C LEU A 1 -3.71 12.71 6.26
N PRO A 2 -3.46 12.16 7.46
CA PRO A 2 -2.20 11.49 7.75
C PRO A 2 -1.96 10.42 6.69
N TYR A 3 -0.73 10.33 6.19
CA TYR A 3 -0.33 9.33 5.22
C TYR A 3 0.87 8.57 5.78
N MET A 4 0.94 7.28 5.45
CA MET A 4 2.09 6.47 5.80
C MET A 4 3.33 7.04 5.09
N PRO A 5 4.39 7.42 5.82
CA PRO A 5 5.59 7.98 5.22
C PRO A 5 6.42 6.90 4.51
N PHE A 6 7.10 7.27 3.43
CA PHE A 6 8.11 6.40 2.83
C PHE A 6 9.36 6.31 3.71
N CYS A 7 9.91 5.11 3.86
CA CYS A 7 11.12 4.88 4.65
C CYS A 7 12.39 5.39 3.96
N TYR A 8 12.42 5.46 2.63
CA TYR A 8 13.54 5.97 1.87
C TYR A 8 13.41 7.48 1.60
N LYS A 9 14.51 8.22 1.76
CA LYS A 9 14.63 9.62 1.34
C LYS A 9 15.40 9.70 0.02
N HIS A 10 15.45 10.90 -0.58
CA HIS A 10 16.37 11.12 -1.69
C HIS A 10 17.80 11.23 -1.14
N PRO A 11 18.80 10.57 -1.78
CA PRO A 11 18.74 9.85 -3.05
C PRO A 11 18.41 8.34 -2.95
N GLU A 12 18.32 7.76 -1.76
CA GLU A 12 18.14 6.32 -1.53
C GLU A 12 16.90 5.75 -2.22
N TYR A 13 15.80 6.50 -2.20
CA TYR A 13 14.54 6.16 -2.88
C TYR A 13 14.80 5.82 -4.36
N TRP A 14 15.54 6.67 -5.06
CA TRP A 14 15.84 6.47 -6.47
C TRP A 14 16.82 5.32 -6.71
N ASN A 15 17.77 5.12 -5.78
CA ASN A 15 18.69 4.00 -5.86
C ASN A 15 17.96 2.66 -5.75
N VAL A 16 16.97 2.55 -4.86
CA VAL A 16 16.13 1.35 -4.69
C VAL A 16 15.25 1.11 -5.92
N MET A 17 14.55 2.14 -6.42
CA MET A 17 13.78 2.04 -7.68
C MET A 17 14.64 1.51 -8.82
N ARG A 18 15.84 2.09 -8.98
CA ARG A 18 16.78 1.70 -10.05
C ARG A 18 17.32 0.28 -9.87
N SER A 19 17.58 -0.17 -8.64
CA SER A 19 18.04 -1.54 -8.41
C SER A 19 16.94 -2.56 -8.69
N GLU A 20 15.71 -2.27 -8.27
CA GLU A 20 14.58 -3.16 -8.52
C GLU A 20 14.26 -3.26 -10.00
N ALA A 21 14.19 -2.13 -10.71
CA ALA A 21 14.00 -2.09 -12.16
C ALA A 21 15.03 -2.92 -12.94
N LYS A 22 16.30 -2.90 -12.50
CA LYS A 22 17.35 -3.73 -13.10
C LYS A 22 17.19 -5.23 -12.79
N ARG A 23 16.68 -5.56 -11.59
CA ARG A 23 16.54 -6.94 -11.10
C ARG A 23 15.42 -7.70 -11.81
N ASN A 24 14.30 -7.03 -12.08
CA ASN A 24 13.08 -7.64 -12.63
C ASN A 24 12.82 -7.27 -14.11
N GLY A 25 13.57 -6.33 -14.68
CA GLY A 25 13.35 -5.81 -16.05
C GLY A 25 12.13 -4.89 -16.19
N ASN A 26 11.48 -4.53 -15.08
CA ASN A 26 10.33 -3.65 -15.03
C ASN A 26 10.75 -2.26 -14.53
N MET A 27 10.83 -1.30 -15.45
CA MET A 27 11.25 0.07 -15.19
C MET A 27 10.36 0.84 -14.19
N THR A 28 9.18 0.32 -13.86
CA THR A 28 8.20 0.96 -12.98
C THR A 28 8.01 0.24 -11.66
N ASP A 29 8.70 -0.86 -11.38
CA ASP A 29 8.51 -1.58 -10.12
C ASP A 29 8.87 -0.71 -8.92
N SER A 30 7.88 -0.44 -8.08
CA SER A 30 8.02 0.29 -6.83
C SER A 30 7.60 -0.54 -5.61
N ARG A 31 7.21 -1.80 -5.80
CA ARG A 31 6.58 -2.61 -4.76
C ARG A 31 7.44 -2.72 -3.52
N LYS A 32 8.75 -2.88 -3.70
CA LYS A 32 9.73 -2.94 -2.59
C LYS A 32 9.66 -1.72 -1.68
N ILE A 33 9.51 -0.52 -2.25
CA ILE A 33 9.46 0.73 -1.46
C ILE A 33 8.25 0.75 -0.54
N PHE A 34 7.09 0.32 -1.05
CA PHE A 34 5.86 0.24 -0.25
C PHE A 34 5.96 -0.84 0.83
N ASP A 35 6.48 -2.02 0.48
CA ASP A 35 6.67 -3.12 1.43
C ASP A 35 7.64 -2.73 2.57
N ASP A 36 8.78 -2.11 2.25
CA ASP A 36 9.75 -1.67 3.25
C ASP A 36 9.20 -0.51 4.11
N SER A 37 8.39 0.39 3.51
CA SER A 37 7.80 1.51 4.24
C SER A 37 6.75 1.04 5.25
N GLU A 38 5.89 0.10 4.87
CA GLU A 38 4.93 -0.52 5.80
C GLU A 38 5.62 -1.33 6.90
N ALA A 39 6.77 -1.96 6.59
CA ALA A 39 7.55 -2.71 7.57
C ALA A 39 8.23 -1.78 8.59
N ALA A 40 8.77 -0.64 8.13
CA ALA A 40 9.42 0.36 8.98
C ALA A 40 8.42 1.18 9.82
N HIS A 41 7.21 1.39 9.29
CA HIS A 41 6.14 2.15 9.93
C HIS A 41 4.83 1.37 9.84
N PRO A 42 4.51 0.53 10.85
CA PRO A 42 3.21 -0.12 10.93
C PRO A 42 2.09 0.91 10.87
N ILE A 43 1.14 0.70 9.95
CA ILE A 43 0.07 1.67 9.68
C ILE A 43 -0.71 1.97 10.95
N ARG A 44 -0.83 3.25 11.26
CA ARG A 44 -1.57 3.76 12.42
C ARG A 44 -3.03 3.98 12.06
N GLU A 45 -3.93 3.90 13.04
CA GLU A 45 -5.38 4.00 12.81
C GLU A 45 -5.77 5.25 12.01
N ASP A 46 -5.11 6.39 12.20
CA ASP A 46 -5.36 7.66 11.50
C ASP A 46 -4.90 7.66 10.03
N GLU A 47 -4.03 6.74 9.64
CA GLU A 47 -3.53 6.55 8.27
C GLU A 47 -4.40 5.58 7.46
N PHE A 48 -5.27 4.80 8.13
CA PHE A 48 -6.25 3.97 7.43
C PHE A 48 -7.35 4.81 6.80
N ILE A 49 -7.64 4.52 5.53
CA ILE A 49 -8.88 4.92 4.89
C ILE A 49 -10.04 4.25 5.65
N LYS A 50 -11.01 5.06 6.10
CA LYS A 50 -12.18 4.62 6.86
C LYS A 50 -13.25 4.03 5.94
N VAL A 51 -12.96 2.89 5.32
CA VAL A 51 -13.87 2.21 4.39
C VAL A 51 -15.22 1.88 5.02
N GLU A 52 -15.25 1.64 6.33
CA GLU A 52 -16.47 1.41 7.10
C GLU A 52 -17.39 2.64 7.15
N LYS A 53 -16.89 3.84 6.84
CA LYS A 53 -17.69 5.07 6.82
C LYS A 53 -18.20 5.44 5.43
N ILE A 54 -17.79 4.72 4.38
CA ILE A 54 -18.22 5.00 3.00
C ILE A 54 -19.71 4.69 2.88
N LYS A 55 -20.48 5.67 2.40
CA LYS A 55 -21.91 5.53 2.12
C LYS A 55 -22.10 5.15 0.65
N GLY A 56 -22.88 4.10 0.39
CA GLY A 56 -23.16 3.61 -0.97
C GLY A 56 -22.48 2.27 -1.26
N LYS A 57 -22.17 2.02 -2.54
CA LYS A 57 -21.54 0.78 -2.99
C LYS A 57 -20.02 0.97 -3.07
N LEU A 58 -19.27 0.06 -2.45
CA LEU A 58 -17.81 0.00 -2.53
C LEU A 58 -17.40 -1.22 -3.36
N ILE A 59 -16.60 -0.99 -4.40
CA ILE A 59 -15.95 -2.05 -5.19
C ILE A 59 -14.44 -1.84 -5.06
N MET A 60 -13.72 -2.87 -4.62
CA MET A 60 -12.27 -2.86 -4.48
C MET A 60 -11.68 -3.99 -5.32
N ILE A 61 -10.81 -3.65 -6.26
CA ILE A 61 -10.16 -4.59 -7.18
C ILE A 61 -8.66 -4.40 -7.04
N GLY A 62 -7.92 -5.50 -6.88
CA GLY A 62 -6.47 -5.48 -6.77
C GLY A 62 -5.89 -6.73 -7.41
N ALA A 63 -4.81 -6.55 -8.17
CA ALA A 63 -4.04 -7.64 -8.75
C ALA A 63 -3.01 -8.17 -7.73
N GLU A 64 -2.78 -9.48 -7.70
CA GLU A 64 -1.78 -10.08 -6.81
C GLU A 64 -0.35 -9.89 -7.32
N ASP A 65 -0.20 -9.72 -8.63
CA ASP A 65 1.04 -9.46 -9.37
C ASP A 65 1.25 -7.98 -9.71
N ASP A 66 0.52 -7.08 -9.04
CA ASP A 66 0.78 -5.64 -9.13
C ASP A 66 2.24 -5.33 -8.74
N CYS A 67 2.92 -4.59 -9.62
CA CYS A 67 4.33 -4.26 -9.52
C CYS A 67 4.60 -2.90 -8.89
N LEU A 68 3.57 -2.07 -8.70
CA LEU A 68 3.73 -0.76 -8.10
C LEU A 68 3.63 -0.86 -6.58
N TRP A 69 2.64 -1.60 -6.07
CA TRP A 69 2.45 -1.92 -4.66
C TRP A 69 1.63 -3.21 -4.52
N ASN A 70 1.50 -3.75 -3.30
CA ASN A 70 0.70 -4.96 -3.09
C ASN A 70 -0.80 -4.64 -3.01
N ALA A 71 -1.44 -4.42 -4.15
CA ALA A 71 -2.84 -4.02 -4.22
C ALA A 71 -3.78 -5.06 -3.58
N ALA A 72 -3.54 -6.35 -3.83
CA ALA A 72 -4.31 -7.43 -3.20
C ALA A 72 -4.25 -7.42 -1.67
N ARG A 73 -3.08 -7.12 -1.07
CA ARG A 73 -2.96 -6.94 0.39
C ARG A 73 -3.88 -5.83 0.89
N TYR A 74 -3.99 -4.74 0.14
CA TYR A 74 -4.80 -3.58 0.55
C TYR A 74 -6.30 -3.87 0.48
N VAL A 75 -6.74 -4.60 -0.54
CA VAL A 75 -8.12 -5.09 -0.64
C VAL A 75 -8.44 -6.03 0.54
N LYS A 76 -7.57 -7.01 0.82
CA LYS A 76 -7.73 -7.95 1.95
C LYS A 76 -7.78 -7.21 3.31
N ARG A 77 -6.94 -6.19 3.49
CA ARG A 77 -6.91 -5.32 4.68
C ARG A 77 -8.22 -4.53 4.85
N ALA A 78 -8.75 -3.97 3.76
CA ALA A 78 -10.02 -3.26 3.78
C ALA A 78 -11.20 -4.19 4.07
N ALA A 79 -11.20 -5.41 3.51
CA ALA A 79 -12.20 -6.44 3.81
C ALA A 79 -12.19 -6.81 5.30
N LYS A 80 -11.00 -7.13 5.86
CA LYS A 80 -10.83 -7.40 7.29
C LYS A 80 -11.31 -6.25 8.17
N ARG A 81 -11.04 -5.00 7.77
CA ARG A 81 -11.52 -3.83 8.52
C ARG A 81 -13.05 -3.76 8.57
N LEU A 82 -13.75 -4.12 7.49
CA LEU A 82 -15.22 -4.15 7.47
C LEU A 82 -15.80 -5.27 8.33
N GLU A 83 -15.07 -6.38 8.49
CA GLU A 83 -15.44 -7.46 9.42
C GLU A 83 -15.30 -7.00 10.88
N GLU A 84 -14.21 -6.31 11.22
CA GLU A 84 -13.94 -5.83 12.58
C GLU A 84 -14.74 -4.57 12.96
N LYS A 85 -15.03 -3.72 11.98
CA LYS A 85 -15.74 -2.44 12.14
C LYS A 85 -16.89 -2.38 11.12
N PRO A 86 -18.06 -2.96 11.44
CA PRO A 86 -19.22 -2.92 10.57
C PRO A 86 -19.62 -1.49 10.20
N HIS A 87 -20.24 -1.33 9.03
CA HIS A 87 -20.82 -0.05 8.62
C HIS A 87 -21.87 0.41 9.62
N VAL A 88 -21.80 1.68 10.02
CA VAL A 88 -22.76 2.34 10.93
C VAL A 88 -23.73 3.19 10.14
#